data_AF-A0A7J7HG51-F1
#
_entry.id   AF-A0A7J7HG51-F1
#
_cell.length_a   1.000
_cell.length_b   1.000
_cell.length_c   1.000
_cell.angle_alpha   90.00
_cell.angle_beta   90.00
_cell.angle_gamma   90.00
#
_symmetry.space_group_name_H-M   'P 1'
#
loop_
_entity.id
_entity.type
_entity.pdbx_description
1 polymer ?
#
loop_
_entity_poly.entity_id
_entity_poly.type
_entity_poly.pdbx_seq_one_letter_code
_entity_poly.pdbx_strand_id
1 'polypeptide(L)'
;MLHLEELPRLKSIYKGIMVCESLQEIRVYKCPMLRRFPISLHMSEDGEQASAPPALRIISGEEEWWESLEWDNPLTKTTLQPFFSSC
;
A
#
# COMPACT_ATOMS: atom_id res chain seq x y z
N MET A 1 1.93 -1.98 -12.55
CA MET A 1 2.97 -1.29 -11.76
C MET A 1 2.46 0.10 -11.44
N LEU A 2 2.67 0.57 -10.20
CA LEU A 2 2.40 1.93 -9.76
C LEU A 2 3.73 2.55 -9.32
N HIS A 3 4.08 3.72 -9.85
CA HIS A 3 5.31 4.43 -9.52
C HIS A 3 4.97 5.88 -9.18
N LEU A 4 5.33 6.31 -7.97
CA LEU A 4 5.13 7.66 -7.46
C LEU A 4 6.47 8.20 -7.01
N GLU A 5 6.86 9.35 -7.57
CA GLU A 5 8.17 9.94 -7.35
C GLU A 5 8.07 11.45 -7.33
N GLU A 6 8.71 12.07 -6.33
CA GLU A 6 8.82 13.53 -6.20
C GLU A 6 7.46 14.25 -6.15
N LEU A 7 6.51 13.67 -5.42
CA LEU A 7 5.18 14.25 -5.19
C LEU A 7 5.02 14.70 -3.73
N PRO A 8 5.70 15.78 -3.29
CA PRO A 8 5.77 16.16 -1.88
C PRO A 8 4.44 16.60 -1.28
N ARG A 9 3.44 16.95 -2.11
CA ARG A 9 2.11 17.40 -1.66
C ARG A 9 1.02 16.34 -1.85
N LEU A 10 1.36 15.16 -2.40
CA LEU A 10 0.39 14.09 -2.63
C LEU A 10 -0.02 13.49 -1.30
N LYS A 11 -1.31 13.62 -0.95
CA LYS A 11 -1.86 13.09 0.31
C LYS A 11 -2.51 11.72 0.17
N SER A 12 -3.05 11.46 -1.02
CA SER A 12 -3.81 10.25 -1.34
C SER A 12 -3.84 10.11 -2.87
N ILE A 13 -3.73 8.87 -3.33
CA ILE A 13 -3.80 8.51 -4.75
C ILE A 13 -5.26 8.29 -5.19
N TYR A 14 -6.13 7.89 -4.25
CA TYR A 14 -7.54 7.63 -4.50
C TYR A 14 -8.37 7.80 -3.23
N LYS A 15 -9.58 8.36 -3.36
CA LYS A 15 -10.47 8.64 -2.22
C LYS A 15 -11.27 7.42 -1.75
N GLY A 16 -11.29 6.33 -2.52
CA GLY A 16 -11.92 5.07 -2.15
C GLY A 16 -10.92 3.92 -2.03
N ILE A 17 -11.42 2.70 -2.12
CA ILE A 17 -10.62 1.48 -2.17
C ILE A 17 -10.26 1.19 -3.63
N MET A 18 -8.97 1.05 -3.96
CA MET A 18 -8.55 0.63 -5.29
C MET A 18 -8.53 -0.89 -5.35
N VAL A 19 -9.43 -1.48 -6.13
CA VAL A 19 -9.39 -2.90 -6.46
C VAL A 19 -8.46 -3.07 -7.66
N CYS A 20 -7.28 -3.62 -7.41
CA CYS A 20 -6.21 -3.73 -8.42
C CYS A 20 -5.67 -5.16 -8.45
N GLU A 21 -6.39 -6.05 -9.10
CA GLU A 21 -6.02 -7.48 -9.18
C GLU A 21 -4.77 -7.75 -10.02
N SER A 22 -4.38 -6.81 -10.88
CA SER A 22 -3.22 -6.93 -11.80
C SER A 22 -1.98 -6.16 -11.33
N LEU A 23 -2.05 -5.47 -10.19
CA LEU A 23 -0.96 -4.60 -9.71
C LEU A 23 0.14 -5.42 -9.03
N GLN A 24 1.26 -5.60 -9.74
CA GLN A 24 2.38 -6.42 -9.25
C GLN A 24 3.40 -5.66 -8.41
N GLU A 25 3.66 -4.41 -8.74
CA GLU A 25 4.72 -3.60 -8.13
C GLU A 25 4.19 -2.22 -7.79
N ILE A 26 4.57 -1.74 -6.61
CA ILE A 26 4.31 -0.38 -6.14
C ILE A 26 5.61 0.23 -5.67
N ARG A 27 5.94 1.42 -6.17
CA ARG A 27 7.14 2.17 -5.82
C ARG A 27 6.77 3.58 -5.41
N VAL A 28 7.24 4.00 -4.24
CA VAL A 28 6.94 5.32 -3.67
C VAL A 28 8.22 5.96 -3.16
N TYR A 29 8.65 7.05 -3.79
CA TYR A 29 9.86 7.78 -3.44
C TYR A 29 9.57 9.27 -3.32
N LYS A 30 10.15 9.94 -2.33
CA LYS A 30 10.03 11.38 -2.10
C LYS A 30 8.57 11.86 -2.06
N CYS A 31 7.71 11.07 -1.43
CA CYS A 31 6.27 11.35 -1.26
C CYS A 31 5.88 11.46 0.23
N PRO A 32 6.49 12.36 1.01
CA PRO A 32 6.36 12.40 2.48
C PRO A 32 4.94 12.70 3.00
N MET A 33 4.06 13.27 2.18
CA MET A 33 2.68 13.56 2.57
C MET A 33 1.71 12.41 2.25
N LEU A 34 2.16 11.36 1.57
CA LEU A 34 1.31 10.24 1.19
C LEU A 34 1.10 9.33 2.40
N ARG A 35 -0.01 9.55 3.11
CA ARG A 35 -0.32 8.82 4.34
C ARG A 35 -1.29 7.66 4.15
N ARG A 36 -2.11 7.68 3.10
CA ARG A 36 -3.06 6.59 2.83
C ARG A 36 -2.62 5.78 1.63
N PHE A 37 -2.50 4.48 1.83
CA PHE A 37 -2.19 3.52 0.78
C PHE A 37 -3.50 2.91 0.23
N PRO A 38 -3.88 3.16 -1.03
CA PRO A 38 -5.23 2.84 -1.51
C PRO A 38 -5.38 1.37 -1.94
N ILE A 39 -4.71 0.40 -1.31
CA ILE A 39 -4.77 -1.00 -1.78
C ILE A 39 -5.92 -1.76 -1.11
N SER A 40 -6.76 -2.41 -1.92
CA SER A 40 -7.75 -3.35 -1.40
C SER A 40 -7.07 -4.65 -0.97
N LEU A 41 -7.37 -5.12 0.23
CA LEU A 41 -7.13 -6.53 0.59
C LEU A 41 -8.35 -7.37 0.21
N HIS A 42 -8.12 -8.65 -0.04
CA HIS A 42 -9.19 -9.63 -0.09
C HIS A 42 -9.50 -10.06 1.34
N MET A 43 -10.65 -9.68 1.85
CA MET A 43 -11.12 -10.06 3.18
C MET A 43 -11.97 -11.33 3.11
N SER A 44 -11.90 -12.20 4.13
CA SER A 44 -12.84 -13.31 4.29
C SER A 44 -14.26 -12.80 4.63
N GLU A 45 -15.28 -13.65 4.43
CA GLU A 45 -16.69 -13.29 4.71
C GLU A 45 -16.91 -12.86 6.17
N ASP A 46 -16.17 -13.45 7.11
CA ASP A 46 -16.22 -13.11 8.54
C ASP A 46 -15.32 -11.91 8.92
N GLY A 47 -14.54 -11.37 7.97
CA GLY A 47 -13.67 -10.21 8.17
C GLY A 47 -12.43 -10.46 9.03
N GLU A 48 -12.17 -11.71 9.43
CA GLU A 48 -11.06 -12.08 10.32
C GLU A 48 -9.74 -12.32 9.58
N GLN A 49 -9.78 -12.54 8.27
CA GLN A 49 -8.60 -12.83 7.47
C GLN A 49 -8.49 -11.86 6.30
N ALA A 50 -7.26 -11.43 6.02
CA ALA A 50 -6.94 -10.53 4.93
C ALA A 50 -5.78 -11.09 4.10
N SER A 51 -5.94 -11.14 2.78
CA SER A 51 -4.87 -11.47 1.84
C SER A 51 -4.56 -10.30 0.91
N ALA A 52 -3.28 -10.20 0.52
CA ALA A 52 -2.84 -9.22 -0.45
C ALA A 52 -3.43 -9.52 -1.83
N PRO A 53 -3.53 -8.53 -2.74
CA PRO A 53 -3.91 -8.78 -4.12
C PRO A 53 -3.03 -9.88 -4.74
N PRO A 54 -3.62 -10.81 -5.53
CA PRO A 54 -2.95 -12.03 -5.98
C PRO A 54 -1.72 -11.77 -6.86
N ALA A 55 -1.71 -10.65 -7.58
CA ALA A 55 -0.59 -10.27 -8.42
C ALA A 55 0.50 -9.51 -7.68
N LEU A 56 0.25 -9.00 -6.46
CA LEU A 56 1.21 -8.14 -5.75
C LEU A 56 2.48 -8.93 -5.39
N ARG A 57 3.63 -8.34 -5.69
CA ARG A 57 4.95 -8.94 -5.46
C ARG A 57 5.85 -8.05 -4.63
N ILE A 58 5.86 -6.75 -4.90
CA ILE A 58 6.81 -5.82 -4.29
C ILE A 58 6.11 -4.49 -4.00
N ILE A 59 6.31 -3.99 -2.79
CA ILE A 59 6.11 -2.60 -2.41
C ILE A 59 7.49 -2.05 -2.04
N SER A 60 7.88 -0.93 -2.62
CA SER A 60 9.18 -0.32 -2.35
C SER A 60 9.04 1.16 -2.06
N GLY A 61 9.80 1.63 -1.08
CA GLY A 61 9.83 3.03 -0.69
C GLY A 61 10.68 3.28 0.55
N GLU A 62 10.67 4.53 1.03
CA GLU A 62 11.40 4.92 2.23
C GLU A 62 10.78 4.27 3.48
N GLU A 63 11.62 3.79 4.41
CA GLU A 63 11.15 3.17 5.66
C GLU A 63 10.32 4.14 6.51
N GLU A 64 10.76 5.40 6.59
CA GLU A 64 10.02 6.47 7.27
C GLU A 64 8.62 6.67 6.68
N TRP A 65 8.51 6.59 5.35
CA TRP A 65 7.22 6.66 4.67
C TRP A 65 6.34 5.47 5.06
N TRP A 66 6.86 4.24 4.98
CA TRP A 66 6.12 3.02 5.32
C TRP A 66 5.59 3.02 6.76
N GLU A 67 6.40 3.47 7.71
CA GLU A 67 6.02 3.60 9.11
C GLU A 67 5.02 4.74 9.37
N SER A 68 5.03 5.78 8.52
CA SER A 68 4.09 6.91 8.62
C SER A 68 2.69 6.64 8.03
N LEU A 69 2.50 5.51 7.35
CA LEU A 69 1.23 5.16 6.71
C LEU A 69 0.11 4.96 7.74
N GLU A 70 -1.01 5.61 7.46
CA GLU A 70 -2.28 5.47 8.18
C GLU A 70 -3.05 4.29 7.57
N TRP A 71 -3.05 3.15 8.27
CA TRP A 71 -3.71 1.92 7.84
C TRP A 71 -5.16 1.87 8.35
N ASP A 72 -6.11 1.57 7.46
CA ASP A 72 -7.53 1.47 7.83
C ASP A 72 -7.83 0.25 8.72
N ASN A 73 -7.02 -0.81 8.62
CA ASN A 73 -7.10 -2.01 9.46
C ASN A 73 -5.67 -2.45 9.85
N PRO A 74 -5.40 -2.82 11.12
CA PRO A 74 -4.11 -3.39 11.52
C PRO A 74 -3.67 -4.58 10.66
N LEU A 75 -4.62 -5.41 10.21
CA LEU A 75 -4.37 -6.52 9.30
C LEU A 75 -3.77 -6.05 7.97
N THR A 76 -4.07 -4.84 7.50
CA THR A 76 -3.51 -4.30 6.26
C THR A 76 -2.00 -4.19 6.31
N LYS A 77 -1.44 -3.62 7.38
CA LYS A 77 0.01 -3.53 7.52
C LYS A 77 0.61 -4.93 7.59
N THR A 78 0.07 -5.81 8.45
CA THR A 78 0.59 -7.17 8.62
C THR A 78 0.54 -8.01 7.34
N THR A 79 -0.53 -7.89 6.55
CA THR A 79 -0.69 -8.62 5.29
C THR A 79 0.25 -8.11 4.20
N LEU A 80 0.55 -6.81 4.19
CA LEU A 80 1.41 -6.21 3.17
C LEU A 80 2.90 -6.18 3.55
N GLN A 81 3.22 -6.26 4.83
CA GLN A 81 4.59 -6.22 5.36
C GLN A 81 5.55 -7.20 4.64
N PRO A 82 5.17 -8.45 4.30
CA PRO A 82 6.07 -9.38 3.60
C PRO A 82 6.46 -8.93 2.20
N PHE A 83 5.70 -8.01 1.59
CA PHE A 83 5.95 -7.49 0.24
C PHE A 83 6.77 -6.20 0.28
N PHE A 84 6.97 -5.59 1.45
CA PHE A 84 7.66 -4.32 1.59
C PHE A 84 9.19 -4.50 1.59
N SER A 85 9.87 -3.70 0.77
CA SER A 85 11.32 -3.57 0.72
C SER A 85 11.70 -2.09 0.78
N SER A 86 12.47 -1.70 1.78
CA SER A 86 13.06 -0.35 1.82
C SER A 86 14.10 -0.17 0.70
N CYS A 87 14.30 1.08 0.28
CA CYS A 87 15.37 1.51 -0.61
C CYS A 87 16.41 2.35 0.12
#